data_AF-A0A2A4RL90-F1
#
_entry.id   AF-A0A2A4RL90-F1
#
_cell.length_a   1.000
_cell.length_b   1.000
_cell.length_c   1.000
_cell.angle_alpha   90.00
_cell.angle_beta   90.00
_cell.angle_gamma   90.00
#
_symmetry.space_group_name_H-M   'P 1'
#
loop_
_entity.id
_entity.type
_entity.pdbx_description
1 polymer ?
#
loop_
_entity_poly.entity_id
_entity_poly.type
_entity_poly.pdbx_seq_one_letter_code
_entity_poly.pdbx_strand_id
1 'polypeptide(L)' 'TLSDNLEALSQTHNIERFALFDQFPYTHHVESGVYLVKK' A
#
# COMPACT_ATOMS: atom_id res chain seq x y z
N THR A 1 -3.96 -6.35 6.86
CA THR A 1 -2.48 -6.22 6.95
C THR A 1 -1.99 -4.91 6.34
N LEU A 2 -1.90 -4.70 5.01
CA LEU A 2 -1.50 -3.36 4.50
C LEU A 2 -2.61 -2.30 4.71
N SER A 3 -3.85 -2.65 4.38
CA SER A 3 -5.00 -1.74 4.52
C SER A 3 -5.17 -1.27 5.98
N ASP A 4 -5.18 -2.19 6.94
CA ASP A 4 -5.33 -1.86 8.36
C ASP A 4 -4.18 -0.95 8.86
N ASN A 5 -2.94 -1.16 8.39
CA ASN A 5 -1.82 -0.28 8.73
C ASN A 5 -2.01 1.14 8.15
N LEU A 6 -2.57 1.24 6.95
CA LEU A 6 -2.84 2.51 6.31
C LEU A 6 -3.90 3.34 7.04
N GLU A 7 -4.84 2.71 7.76
CA GLU A 7 -5.81 3.45 8.59
C GLU A 7 -5.11 4.31 9.65
N ALA A 8 -4.08 3.75 10.32
CA ALA A 8 -3.29 4.48 11.30
C ALA A 8 -2.30 5.47 10.63
N LEU A 9 -1.58 5.02 9.59
CA LEU A 9 -0.55 5.83 8.95
C LEU A 9 -1.12 7.05 8.20
N SER A 10 -2.34 6.94 7.67
CA SER A 10 -3.03 8.05 6.99
C SER A 10 -3.39 9.21 7.92
N GLN A 11 -3.33 9.01 9.24
CA GLN A 11 -3.50 10.10 10.20
C GLN A 11 -2.32 11.09 10.14
N THR A 12 -1.10 10.59 9.88
CA THR A 12 0.15 11.36 9.94
C THR A 12 0.82 11.57 8.57
N HIS A 13 0.51 10.75 7.58
CA HIS A 13 1.08 10.79 6.25
C HIS A 13 -0.02 10.79 5.17
N ASN A 14 0.29 11.34 4.00
CA ASN A 14 -0.52 11.24 2.79
C ASN A 14 0.07 10.16 1.87
N ILE A 15 -0.80 9.46 1.14
CA ILE A 15 -0.39 8.53 0.08
C ILE A 15 -0.18 9.33 -1.20
N GLU A 16 1.07 9.45 -1.63
CA GLU A 16 1.42 10.20 -2.84
C GLU A 16 1.53 9.29 -4.07
N ARG A 17 1.89 8.01 -3.87
CA ARG A 17 1.97 7.02 -4.96
C ARG A 17 1.49 5.66 -4.47
N PHE A 18 0.88 4.93 -5.38
CA PHE A 18 0.47 3.54 -5.20
C PHE A 18 0.92 2.72 -6.40
N ALA A 19 1.38 1.49 -6.15
CA ALA A 19 1.79 0.55 -7.18
C ALA A 19 1.28 -0.85 -6.86
N LEU A 20 0.87 -1.56 -7.90
CA LEU A 20 0.48 -2.96 -7.85
C LEU A 20 1.54 -3.79 -8.58
N PHE A 21 1.90 -4.94 -8.01
CA PHE A 21 2.87 -5.85 -8.59
C PHE A 21 2.26 -7.25 -8.73
N ASP A 22 2.20 -7.75 -9.96
CA ASP A 22 1.83 -9.14 -10.24
C ASP A 22 3.04 -10.06 -10.02
N GLN A 23 3.52 -10.10 -8.77
CA GLN A 23 4.69 -10.89 -8.39
C GLN A 23 4.42 -12.40 -8.44
N PHE A 24 3.15 -12.80 -8.35
CA PHE A 24 2.72 -14.20 -8.37
C PHE A 24 1.60 -14.44 -9.40
N PRO A 25 1.94 -14.48 -10.70
CA PRO A 25 0.96 -14.63 -11.76
C PRO A 25 0.08 -15.86 -11.60
N TYR A 26 -1.21 -15.71 -11.92
CA TYR A 26 -2.23 -16.78 -11.86
C TYR A 26 -2.48 -17.34 -10.44
N THR A 27 -2.09 -16.61 -9.40
CA THR A 27 -2.45 -16.91 -8.01
C THR A 27 -3.42 -15.85 -7.48
N HIS A 28 -3.99 -16.09 -6.31
CA HIS A 28 -4.82 -15.08 -5.62
C HIS A 28 -3.98 -14.04 -4.85
N HIS A 29 -2.66 -14.19 -4.81
CA HIS A 29 -1.79 -13.30 -4.07
C HIS A 29 -1.60 -11.98 -4.81
N VAL A 30 -1.71 -10.87 -4.08
CA VAL A 30 -1.53 -9.53 -4.61
C VAL A 30 -0.45 -8.83 -3.80
N GLU A 31 0.59 -8.37 -4.47
CA GLU A 31 1.65 -7.56 -3.88
C GLU A 31 1.43 -6.09 -4.24
N SER A 32 1.59 -5.18 -3.28
CA SER A 32 1.36 -3.75 -3.51
C SER A 32 2.26 -2.88 -2.67
N GLY A 33 2.61 -1.71 -3.21
CA GLY A 33 3.46 -0.72 -2.57
C GLY A 33 2.76 0.64 -2.48
N VAL A 34 3.02 1.34 -1.38
CA VAL A 34 2.54 2.71 -1.13
C VAL A 34 3.71 3.61 -0.78
N TYR A 35 3.73 4.81 -1.34
CA TYR A 35 4.67 5.86 -0.97
C TYR A 35 3.97 6.89 -0.10
N LEU A 36 4.41 6.96 1.16
CA LEU A 36 3.84 7.84 2.18
C LEU A 36 4.74 9.07 2.36
N VAL A 37 4.14 10.26 2.35
CA VAL A 37 4.81 11.52 2.66
C VAL A 37 4.15 12.15 3.88
N LYS A 38 4.96 12.63 4.83
CA LYS A 38 4.44 13.25 6.05
C LYS A 38 3.62 14.50 5.69
N LYS A 39 2.48 14.68 6.36
CA LYS A 39 1.65 15.90 6.25
C LYS A 39 2.43 17.15 6.67
#